data_AF-A0A954IFS1-F1
#
_entry.id   AF-A0A954IFS1-F1
#
_cell.length_a   1.000
_cell.length_b   1.000
_cell.length_c   1.000
_cell.angle_alpha   90.00
_cell.angle_beta   90.00
_cell.angle_gamma   90.00
#
_symmetry.space_group_name_H-M   'P 1'
#
loop_
_entity.id
_entity.type
_entity.pdbx_description
1 polymer ?
#
loop_
_entity_poly.entity_id
_entity_poly.type
_entity_poly.pdbx_seq_one_letter_code
_entity_poly.pdbx_strand_id
1 'polypeptide(L)'
;DSGYAAASALFRDRLLSLSANQPSLAIDFIQSSVKPQAAIVQDVRWNPAPGILLSLRCREEYLSAASLQVRITGTRMDLQNLVCEVTESDGKRQLLEAVAHLPAARNEPSDGESLMLQGQTSRGYQYLRDLTIQKNELYFHRWRPQNITYLYGFRKHEQGNNAVEIAQFDPLIRQLEKQIQEARAPQWKSLIIRRAE
;
A
#
# COMPACT_ATOMS: atom_id res chain seq x y z
N ASP A 1 -8.97 9.33 -9.38
CA ASP A 1 -8.47 8.13 -8.68
C ASP A 1 -9.07 7.89 -7.30
N SER A 2 -9.17 8.90 -6.42
CA SER A 2 -9.71 8.74 -5.05
C SER A 2 -11.12 8.14 -4.99
N GLY A 3 -12.01 8.51 -5.91
CA GLY A 3 -13.38 7.98 -5.96
C GLY A 3 -13.46 6.47 -6.21
N TYR A 4 -12.64 5.94 -7.13
CA TYR A 4 -12.60 4.50 -7.41
C TYR A 4 -11.98 3.71 -6.26
N ALA A 5 -10.97 4.28 -5.58
CA ALA A 5 -10.40 3.67 -4.37
C ALA A 5 -11.42 3.58 -3.23
N ALA A 6 -12.18 4.67 -2.99
CA ALA A 6 -13.25 4.69 -2.00
C ALA A 6 -14.39 3.71 -2.33
N ALA A 7 -14.81 3.66 -3.60
CA ALA A 7 -15.80 2.70 -4.07
C ALA A 7 -15.30 1.25 -3.90
N SER A 8 -14.04 0.97 -4.25
CA SER A 8 -13.43 -0.34 -4.07
C SER A 8 -13.39 -0.77 -2.60
N ALA A 9 -13.04 0.14 -1.68
CA ALA A 9 -13.07 -0.14 -0.25
C ALA A 9 -14.50 -0.48 0.22
N LEU A 10 -15.51 0.27 -0.23
CA LEU A 10 -16.91 0.01 0.10
C LEU A 10 -17.40 -1.34 -0.45
N PHE A 11 -17.07 -1.69 -1.69
CA PHE A 11 -17.41 -2.98 -2.27
C PHE A 11 -16.74 -4.14 -1.52
N ARG A 12 -15.47 -3.97 -1.15
CA ARG A 12 -14.71 -4.99 -0.42
C ARG A 12 -15.32 -5.28 0.96
N ASP A 13 -15.72 -4.24 1.68
CA ASP A 13 -16.40 -4.36 2.96
C ASP A 13 -17.80 -4.97 2.82
N ARG A 14 -18.63 -4.41 1.92
CA ARG A 14 -20.05 -4.77 1.81
C ARG A 14 -20.31 -6.11 1.12
N LEU A 15 -19.53 -6.45 0.09
CA LEU A 15 -19.76 -7.67 -0.71
C LEU A 15 -18.90 -8.85 -0.27
N LEU A 16 -17.68 -8.59 0.22
CA LEU A 16 -16.73 -9.64 0.56
C LEU A 16 -16.54 -9.80 2.07
N SER A 17 -17.14 -8.94 2.89
CA SER A 17 -16.92 -8.88 4.34
C SER A 17 -15.44 -8.74 4.71
N LEU A 18 -14.66 -8.12 3.82
CA LEU A 18 -13.22 -7.91 3.96
C LEU A 18 -12.98 -6.44 4.23
N SER A 19 -12.92 -6.04 5.51
CA SER A 19 -12.63 -4.64 5.84
C SER A 19 -11.31 -4.19 5.20
N ALA A 20 -11.35 -3.03 4.55
CA ALA A 20 -10.20 -2.33 4.00
C ALA A 20 -9.63 -1.36 5.05
N ASN A 21 -9.34 -1.89 6.24
CA ASN A 21 -8.71 -1.15 7.32
C ASN A 21 -7.42 -0.48 6.85
N GLN A 22 -7.23 0.77 7.25
CA GLN A 22 -5.98 1.46 6.98
C GLN A 22 -4.84 0.79 7.75
N PRO A 23 -3.72 0.42 7.09
CA PRO A 23 -2.57 -0.14 7.79
C PRO A 23 -2.02 0.90 8.76
N SER A 24 -2.05 0.58 10.06
CA SER A 24 -1.60 1.51 11.08
C SER A 24 -0.84 0.82 12.22
N LEU A 25 0.07 1.56 12.84
CA LEU A 25 0.80 1.16 14.05
C LEU A 25 0.51 2.20 15.13
N ALA A 26 -0.14 1.79 16.22
CA ALA A 26 -0.25 2.61 17.42
C ALA A 26 0.89 2.24 18.38
N ILE A 27 1.78 3.21 18.60
CA ILE A 27 2.99 3.09 19.40
C ILE A 27 2.81 3.93 20.64
N ASP A 28 2.89 3.28 21.81
CA ASP A 28 2.79 3.94 23.10
C ASP A 28 4.15 3.90 23.78
N PHE A 29 4.77 5.07 23.95
CA PHE A 29 6.07 5.21 24.60
C PHE A 29 5.99 5.07 26.12
N ILE A 30 4.87 5.40 26.73
CA ILE A 30 4.67 5.28 28.18
C ILE A 30 4.54 3.80 28.55
N GLN A 31 3.76 3.06 27.76
CA GLN A 31 3.51 1.63 27.98
C GLN A 31 4.54 0.72 27.28
N SER A 32 5.45 1.29 26.49
CA SER A 32 6.39 0.54 25.64
C SER A 32 5.67 -0.54 24.80
N SER A 33 4.53 -0.17 24.20
CA SER A 33 3.67 -1.08 23.46
C SER A 33 3.51 -0.68 21.99
N VAL A 34 3.36 -1.68 21.12
CA VAL A 34 3.07 -1.48 19.69
C VAL A 34 1.84 -2.32 19.34
N LYS A 35 0.76 -1.66 18.93
CA LYS A 35 -0.49 -2.29 18.51
C LYS A 35 -0.68 -2.08 17.00
N PRO A 36 -0.53 -3.13 16.18
CA PRO A 36 -0.77 -3.04 14.76
C PRO A 36 -2.25 -3.21 14.40
N GLN A 37 -2.68 -2.59 13.30
CA GLN A 37 -3.96 -2.80 12.63
C GLN A 37 -3.71 -2.97 11.14
N ALA A 38 -4.25 -4.03 10.52
CA ALA A 38 -4.01 -4.36 9.11
C ALA A 38 -2.51 -4.41 8.75
N ALA A 39 -1.69 -4.74 9.74
CA ALA A 39 -0.25 -4.78 9.67
C ALA A 39 0.27 -5.87 10.62
N ILE A 40 1.45 -6.41 10.31
CA ILE A 40 2.15 -7.39 11.13
C ILE A 40 3.47 -6.79 11.55
N VAL A 41 3.82 -6.92 12.83
CA VAL A 41 5.07 -6.45 13.41
C VAL A 41 5.89 -7.60 13.97
N GLN A 42 7.22 -7.45 13.97
CA GLN A 42 8.18 -8.37 14.57
C GLN A 42 9.48 -7.63 14.89
N ASP A 43 10.36 -8.27 15.66
CA ASP A 43 11.66 -7.71 16.07
C ASP A 43 11.55 -6.34 16.75
N VAL A 44 10.52 -6.13 17.56
CA VAL A 44 10.30 -4.87 18.30
C VAL A 44 11.39 -4.71 19.36
N ARG A 45 12.17 -3.63 19.26
CA ARG A 45 13.26 -3.30 20.19
C ARG A 45 13.15 -1.84 20.63
N TRP A 46 13.01 -1.65 21.92
CA TRP A 46 13.02 -0.36 22.59
C TRP A 46 14.44 0.04 22.95
N ASN A 47 14.82 1.29 22.67
CA ASN A 47 16.15 1.84 22.93
C ASN A 47 17.32 0.94 22.48
N PRO A 48 17.35 0.46 21.23
CA PRO A 48 18.35 -0.53 20.78
C PRO A 48 19.77 0.04 20.65
N ALA A 49 19.92 1.36 20.49
CA ALA A 49 21.18 2.06 20.37
C ALA A 49 21.03 3.53 20.80
N PRO A 50 22.11 4.23 21.15
CA PRO A 50 22.06 5.65 21.46
C PRO A 50 21.36 6.45 20.34
N GLY A 51 20.38 7.28 20.71
CA GLY A 51 19.60 8.10 19.77
C GLY A 51 18.43 7.39 19.08
N ILE A 52 18.36 6.06 19.11
CA ILE A 52 17.23 5.28 18.55
C ILE A 52 16.27 4.92 19.68
N LEU A 53 15.01 5.36 19.58
CA LEU A 53 13.97 5.08 20.57
C LEU A 53 13.28 3.74 20.32
N LEU A 54 13.03 3.43 19.05
CA LEU A 54 12.33 2.21 18.63
C LEU A 54 12.90 1.71 17.31
N SER A 55 13.09 0.41 17.21
CA SER A 55 13.35 -0.30 15.96
C SER A 55 12.41 -1.49 15.88
N LEU A 56 11.76 -1.68 14.74
CA LEU A 56 10.92 -2.85 14.49
C LEU A 56 10.89 -3.19 13.00
N ARG A 57 10.42 -4.39 12.68
CA ARG A 57 10.05 -4.76 11.33
C ARG A 57 8.54 -4.79 11.20
N CYS A 58 8.02 -4.23 10.13
CA CYS A 58 6.59 -4.23 9.84
C CYS A 58 6.32 -4.58 8.38
N ARG A 59 5.16 -5.15 8.11
CA ARG A 59 4.57 -5.24 6.76
C ARG A 59 3.06 -5.06 6.86
N GLU A 60 2.45 -4.59 5.79
CA GLU A 60 0.99 -4.58 5.68
C GLU A 60 0.44 -6.02 5.60
N GLU A 61 -0.78 -6.27 6.05
CA GLU A 61 -1.46 -7.56 5.84
C GLU A 61 -1.83 -7.77 4.36
N TYR A 62 -2.11 -6.68 3.67
CA TYR A 62 -2.43 -6.63 2.25
C TYR A 62 -1.91 -5.33 1.64
N LEU A 63 -1.54 -5.38 0.36
CA LEU A 63 -1.19 -4.18 -0.38
C LEU A 63 -2.44 -3.34 -0.60
N SER A 64 -2.36 -2.06 -0.24
CA SER A 64 -3.48 -1.13 -0.35
C SER A 64 -3.01 0.23 -0.85
N ALA A 65 -3.94 1.01 -1.40
CA ALA A 65 -3.66 2.39 -1.80
C ALA A 65 -3.33 3.29 -0.60
N ALA A 66 -3.80 2.91 0.60
CA ALA A 66 -3.52 3.62 1.83
C ALA A 66 -2.08 3.33 2.29
N SER A 67 -1.32 4.39 2.53
CA SER A 67 0.00 4.32 3.13
C SER A 67 -0.09 3.94 4.61
N LEU A 68 0.99 3.33 5.12
CA LEU A 68 1.16 3.06 6.54
C LEU A 68 1.05 4.36 7.36
N GLN A 69 0.18 4.35 8.37
CA GLN A 69 0.10 5.39 9.39
C GLN A 69 0.75 4.93 10.69
N VAL A 70 1.45 5.83 11.35
CA VAL A 70 2.08 5.57 12.63
C VAL A 70 1.56 6.60 13.61
N ARG A 71 0.78 6.14 14.59
CA ARG A 71 0.32 6.95 15.72
C ARG A 71 1.27 6.74 16.87
N ILE A 72 1.83 7.82 17.40
CA ILE A 72 2.72 7.78 18.55
C ILE A 72 2.04 8.52 19.70
N THR A 73 1.85 7.84 20.82
CA THR A 73 1.34 8.42 22.07
C THR A 73 2.46 8.50 23.11
N GLY A 74 2.51 9.61 23.83
CA GLY A 74 3.56 9.85 24.82
C GLY A 74 3.44 11.20 25.52
N THR A 75 4.49 11.58 26.25
CA THR A 75 4.55 12.92 26.85
C THR A 75 4.91 13.96 25.79
N ARG A 76 4.57 15.23 26.05
CA ARG A 76 4.92 16.35 25.17
C ARG A 76 6.42 16.45 24.84
N MET A 77 7.28 16.05 25.76
CA MET A 77 8.73 16.02 25.50
C MET A 77 9.14 14.84 24.62
N ASP A 78 8.46 13.69 24.72
CA ASP A 78 8.80 12.50 23.95
C ASP A 78 8.43 12.64 22.47
N LEU A 79 7.39 13.42 22.18
CA LEU A 79 6.86 13.61 20.82
C LEU A 79 7.56 14.74 20.05
N GLN A 80 8.39 15.54 20.72
CA GLN A 80 9.17 16.60 20.06
C GLN A 80 10.34 16.01 19.28
N ASN A 81 10.57 16.57 18.10
CA ASN A 81 11.73 16.27 17.26
C ASN A 81 11.86 14.77 16.92
N LEU A 82 10.75 14.04 16.82
CA LEU A 82 10.79 12.65 16.38
C LEU A 82 10.99 12.56 14.87
N VAL A 83 11.91 11.69 14.47
CA VAL A 83 12.10 11.28 13.09
C VAL A 83 11.74 9.81 12.99
N CYS A 84 10.71 9.53 12.19
CA CYS A 84 10.33 8.16 11.86
C CYS A 84 10.77 7.87 10.43
N GLU A 85 11.63 6.87 10.27
CA GLU A 85 12.15 6.41 9.00
C GLU A 85 11.64 5.00 8.73
N VAL A 86 11.14 4.77 7.52
CA VAL A 86 10.84 3.44 7.00
C VAL A 86 11.82 3.12 5.88
N THR A 87 12.48 1.98 6.00
CA THR A 87 13.35 1.40 4.97
C THR A 87 12.65 0.22 4.33
N GLU A 88 12.40 0.32 3.03
CA GLU A 88 11.82 -0.72 2.20
C GLU A 88 12.82 -1.87 1.98
N SER A 89 12.34 -3.04 1.54
CA SER A 89 13.22 -4.21 1.31
C SER A 89 14.25 -4.03 0.21
N ASP A 90 14.04 -3.06 -0.70
CA ASP A 90 15.02 -2.66 -1.72
C ASP A 90 16.08 -1.66 -1.19
N GLY A 91 16.06 -1.38 0.11
CA GLY A 91 16.99 -0.48 0.79
C GLY A 91 16.63 1.00 0.67
N LYS A 92 15.56 1.35 -0.05
CA LYS A 92 15.14 2.75 -0.17
C LYS A 92 14.49 3.23 1.12
N ARG A 93 14.91 4.40 1.55
CA ARG A 93 14.47 5.02 2.81
C ARG A 93 13.45 6.11 2.53
N GLN A 94 12.52 6.27 3.45
CA GLN A 94 11.52 7.30 3.41
C GLN A 94 11.24 7.80 4.83
N LEU A 95 11.22 9.11 4.99
CA LEU A 95 10.76 9.73 6.23
C LEU A 95 9.24 9.80 6.24
N LEU A 96 8.65 9.61 7.40
CA LEU A 96 7.21 9.78 7.61
C LEU A 96 6.99 11.21 8.08
N GLU A 97 6.01 11.86 7.48
CA GLU A 97 5.70 13.26 7.73
C GLU A 97 4.56 13.36 8.73
N ALA A 98 4.59 14.40 9.57
CA ALA A 98 3.51 14.70 10.48
C ALA A 98 2.27 15.12 9.69
N VAL A 99 1.15 14.47 9.95
CA VAL A 99 -0.13 14.79 9.31
C VAL A 99 -1.03 15.46 10.31
N ALA A 100 -1.62 16.58 9.91
CA ALA A 100 -2.64 17.25 10.70
C ALA A 100 -3.82 16.29 10.91
N HIS A 101 -4.08 15.94 12.17
CA HIS A 101 -5.23 15.15 12.55
C HIS A 101 -6.49 16.05 12.48
N LEU A 102 -7.54 15.62 11.77
CA LEU A 102 -8.90 16.11 12.03
C LEU A 102 -9.24 15.66 13.46
N PRO A 103 -9.46 16.57 14.43
CA PRO A 103 -9.56 16.23 15.86
C PRO A 103 -10.44 15.01 16.06
N ALA A 104 -9.98 14.08 16.91
CA ALA A 104 -10.68 12.84 17.16
C ALA A 104 -12.13 13.14 17.55
N ALA A 105 -13.06 12.33 17.07
CA ALA A 105 -14.42 12.38 17.59
C ALA A 105 -14.34 12.35 19.13
N ARG A 106 -15.20 13.14 19.80
CA ARG A 106 -15.23 13.54 21.23
C ARG A 106 -14.97 12.46 22.31
N ASN A 107 -14.75 11.20 21.95
CA ASN A 107 -14.69 10.05 22.85
C ASN A 107 -13.34 9.27 22.81
N GLU A 108 -12.26 9.81 22.23
CA GLU A 108 -10.94 9.18 22.40
C GLU A 108 -10.32 9.51 23.78
N PRO A 109 -9.79 8.52 24.52
CA PRO A 109 -9.27 8.73 25.88
C PRO A 109 -8.11 9.74 25.89
N SER A 110 -8.20 10.70 26.79
CA SER A 110 -7.40 11.94 26.87
C SER A 110 -6.11 11.81 27.69
N ASP A 111 -5.47 10.64 27.70
CA ASP A 111 -4.26 10.43 28.50
C ASP A 111 -3.02 10.37 27.59
N GLY A 112 -2.64 11.54 27.04
CA GLY A 112 -1.39 11.73 26.30
C GLY A 112 -1.52 12.65 25.09
N GLU A 113 -0.41 13.31 24.73
CA GLU A 113 -0.32 13.93 23.41
C GLU A 113 -0.17 12.82 22.35
N SER A 114 -0.63 13.09 21.12
CA SER A 114 -0.60 12.13 20.02
C SER A 114 -0.01 12.77 18.77
N LEU A 115 0.95 12.07 18.16
CA LEU A 115 1.56 12.44 16.88
C LEU A 115 1.17 11.42 15.82
N MET A 116 0.57 11.88 14.72
CA MET A 116 0.27 11.05 13.56
C MET A 116 1.32 11.29 12.48
N LEU A 117 2.01 10.22 12.09
CA LEU A 117 2.99 10.23 11.01
C LEU A 117 2.49 9.37 9.85
N GLN A 118 2.69 9.82 8.63
CA GLN A 118 2.27 9.09 7.44
C GLN A 118 3.35 9.14 6.37
N GLY A 119 3.52 8.02 5.68
CA GLY A 119 4.40 7.92 4.53
C GLY A 119 3.69 8.05 3.19
N GLN A 120 4.44 7.88 2.11
CA GLN A 120 3.89 7.63 0.79
C GLN A 120 3.28 6.22 0.71
N THR A 121 2.44 6.01 -0.31
CA THR A 121 1.92 4.67 -0.62
C THR A 121 3.06 3.69 -0.85
N SER A 122 2.88 2.43 -0.42
CA SER A 122 3.94 1.44 -0.50
C SER A 122 4.40 1.20 -1.94
N ARG A 123 5.72 1.03 -2.12
CA ARG A 123 6.32 0.70 -3.41
C ARG A 123 5.75 -0.59 -4.00
N GLY A 124 5.51 -1.59 -3.15
CA GLY A 124 4.87 -2.84 -3.55
C GLY A 124 3.47 -2.63 -4.14
N TYR A 125 2.67 -1.74 -3.53
CA TYR A 125 1.36 -1.39 -4.09
C TYR A 125 1.47 -0.63 -5.42
N GLN A 126 2.39 0.34 -5.53
CA GLN A 126 2.61 1.07 -6.78
C GLN A 126 2.99 0.12 -7.92
N TYR A 127 3.92 -0.81 -7.66
CA TYR A 127 4.32 -1.83 -8.63
C TYR A 127 3.16 -2.74 -9.04
N LEU A 128 2.37 -3.22 -8.07
CA LEU A 128 1.17 -4.03 -8.35
C LEU A 128 0.13 -3.25 -9.18
N ARG A 129 -0.08 -1.97 -8.87
CA ARG A 129 -0.98 -1.08 -9.62
C ARG A 129 -0.52 -0.93 -11.06
N ASP A 130 0.77 -0.69 -11.29
CA ASP A 130 1.31 -0.48 -12.64
C ASP A 130 1.18 -1.74 -13.50
N LEU A 131 1.46 -2.93 -12.95
CA LEU A 131 1.22 -4.21 -13.63
C LEU A 131 -0.27 -4.41 -13.96
N THR A 132 -1.16 -4.04 -13.05
CA THR A 132 -2.61 -4.15 -13.23
C THR A 132 -3.10 -3.21 -14.34
N ILE A 133 -2.57 -1.99 -14.41
CA ILE A 133 -2.88 -1.03 -15.48
C ILE A 133 -2.43 -1.58 -16.83
N GLN A 134 -1.19 -2.05 -16.94
CA GLN A 134 -0.67 -2.64 -18.19
C GLN A 134 -1.52 -3.83 -18.64
N LYS A 135 -1.95 -4.69 -17.71
CA LYS A 135 -2.84 -5.81 -18.03
C LYS A 135 -4.18 -5.32 -18.57
N ASN A 136 -4.76 -4.31 -17.93
CA ASN A 136 -6.03 -3.72 -18.35
C ASN A 136 -5.93 -3.06 -19.73
N GLU A 137 -4.81 -2.41 -20.04
CA GLU A 137 -4.53 -1.86 -21.37
C GLU A 137 -4.47 -2.96 -22.45
N LEU A 138 -3.80 -4.08 -22.18
CA LEU A 138 -3.78 -5.22 -23.10
C LEU A 138 -5.19 -5.80 -23.31
N TYR A 139 -5.97 -5.96 -22.25
CA TYR A 139 -7.37 -6.38 -22.37
C TYR A 139 -8.21 -5.38 -23.18
N PHE A 140 -7.99 -4.08 -22.98
CA PHE A 140 -8.68 -3.04 -23.72
C PHE A 140 -8.37 -3.13 -25.22
N HIS A 141 -7.09 -3.25 -25.60
CA HIS A 141 -6.70 -3.38 -27.01
C HIS A 141 -7.17 -4.69 -27.64
N ARG A 142 -7.19 -5.78 -26.87
CA ARG A 142 -7.74 -7.07 -27.31
C ARG A 142 -9.25 -7.01 -27.53
N TRP A 143 -10.00 -6.33 -26.65
CA TRP A 143 -11.46 -6.21 -26.73
C TRP A 143 -11.92 -5.15 -27.74
N ARG A 144 -11.16 -4.05 -27.87
CA ARG A 144 -11.41 -2.94 -28.81
C ARG A 144 -10.21 -2.74 -29.73
N PRO A 145 -9.95 -3.67 -30.67
CA PRO A 145 -8.91 -3.49 -31.65
C PRO A 145 -9.26 -2.32 -32.59
N GLN A 146 -8.25 -1.60 -33.07
CA GLN A 146 -8.45 -0.44 -33.96
C GLN A 146 -9.15 -0.81 -35.27
N ASN A 147 -8.89 -2.01 -35.80
CA ASN A 147 -9.42 -2.50 -37.07
C ASN A 147 -10.56 -3.52 -36.87
N ILE A 148 -11.55 -3.20 -36.01
CA ILE A 148 -12.61 -4.14 -35.61
C ILE A 148 -13.37 -4.76 -36.80
N THR A 149 -13.58 -4.00 -37.88
CA THR A 149 -14.27 -4.46 -39.10
C THR A 149 -13.48 -5.57 -39.81
N TYR A 150 -12.15 -5.46 -39.86
CA TYR A 150 -11.24 -6.45 -40.45
C TYR A 150 -11.06 -7.71 -39.61
N LEU A 151 -11.47 -7.65 -38.34
CA LEU A 151 -11.35 -8.75 -37.39
C LEU A 151 -12.66 -9.52 -37.17
N TYR A 152 -13.80 -8.82 -37.16
CA TYR A 152 -15.10 -9.41 -36.82
C TYR A 152 -16.21 -9.13 -37.84
N GLY A 153 -16.04 -8.18 -38.76
CA GLY A 153 -17.09 -7.73 -39.67
C GLY A 153 -17.10 -8.40 -41.05
N PHE A 154 -15.92 -8.80 -41.55
CA PHE A 154 -15.79 -9.44 -42.87
C PHE A 154 -15.86 -10.97 -42.81
N ARG A 155 -16.07 -11.64 -43.95
CA ARG A 155 -16.12 -13.11 -44.01
C ARG A 155 -14.73 -13.70 -43.79
N LYS A 156 -14.64 -14.94 -43.29
CA LYS A 156 -13.37 -15.59 -42.88
C LYS A 156 -12.23 -15.52 -43.92
N HIS A 157 -12.54 -15.50 -45.22
CA HIS A 157 -11.56 -15.41 -46.30
C HIS A 157 -11.10 -13.97 -46.61
N GLU A 158 -11.79 -12.96 -46.11
CA GLU A 158 -11.48 -11.53 -46.25
C GLU A 158 -10.70 -10.98 -45.03
N GLN A 159 -10.71 -11.71 -43.91
CA GLN A 159 -10.08 -11.29 -42.64
C GLN A 159 -8.54 -11.40 -42.63
N GLY A 160 -7.94 -12.14 -43.57
CA GLY A 160 -6.47 -12.28 -43.69
C GLY A 160 -5.78 -12.78 -42.41
N ASN A 161 -4.56 -12.29 -42.13
CA ASN A 161 -3.78 -12.64 -40.94
C ASN A 161 -4.18 -11.87 -39.66
N ASN A 162 -5.14 -10.94 -39.74
CA ASN A 162 -5.44 -10.01 -38.63
C ASN A 162 -5.95 -10.74 -37.38
N ALA A 163 -6.64 -11.88 -37.55
CA ALA A 163 -7.11 -12.69 -36.42
C ALA A 163 -5.98 -13.25 -35.54
N VAL A 164 -4.76 -13.37 -36.07
CA VAL A 164 -3.58 -13.84 -35.31
C VAL A 164 -3.14 -12.80 -34.28
N GLU A 165 -3.34 -11.50 -34.55
CA GLU A 165 -2.95 -10.41 -33.66
C GLU A 165 -3.71 -10.47 -32.32
N ILE A 166 -5.00 -10.79 -32.33
CA ILE A 166 -5.80 -10.93 -31.12
C ILE A 166 -5.29 -12.06 -30.22
N ALA A 167 -4.86 -13.18 -30.82
CA ALA A 167 -4.32 -14.31 -30.08
C ALA A 167 -2.95 -14.01 -29.44
N GLN A 168 -2.18 -13.04 -29.98
CA GLN A 168 -0.88 -12.64 -29.42
C GLN A 168 -0.99 -11.89 -28.09
N PHE A 169 -2.16 -11.33 -27.76
CA PHE A 169 -2.38 -10.71 -26.44
C PHE A 169 -2.46 -11.72 -25.31
N ASP A 170 -2.97 -12.92 -25.57
CA ASP A 170 -3.17 -13.96 -24.55
C ASP A 170 -1.87 -14.33 -23.79
N PRO A 171 -0.72 -14.60 -24.45
CA PRO A 171 0.53 -14.86 -23.73
C PRO A 171 1.04 -13.65 -22.93
N LEU A 172 0.88 -12.42 -23.44
CA LEU A 172 1.29 -11.20 -22.73
C LEU A 172 0.46 -10.97 -21.46
N ILE A 173 -0.86 -11.17 -21.55
CA ILE A 173 -1.78 -11.11 -20.41
C ILE A 173 -1.40 -12.17 -19.38
N ARG A 174 -1.14 -13.42 -19.79
CA ARG A 174 -0.74 -14.50 -18.88
C ARG A 174 0.58 -14.18 -18.16
N GLN A 175 1.54 -13.58 -18.86
CA GLN A 175 2.79 -13.15 -18.25
C GLN A 175 2.57 -12.08 -17.18
N LEU A 176 1.74 -11.06 -17.46
CA LEU A 176 1.39 -10.04 -16.47
C LEU A 176 0.60 -10.61 -15.29
N GLU A 177 -0.34 -11.54 -15.51
CA GLU A 177 -1.05 -12.22 -14.41
C GLU A 177 -0.09 -12.97 -13.49
N LYS A 178 0.93 -13.63 -14.05
CA LYS A 178 1.98 -14.28 -13.25
C LYS A 178 2.78 -13.26 -12.43
N GLN A 179 3.17 -12.15 -13.03
CA GLN A 179 3.91 -11.09 -12.33
C GLN A 179 3.05 -10.45 -11.22
N ILE A 180 1.77 -10.19 -11.48
CA ILE A 180 0.80 -9.69 -10.48
C ILE A 180 0.68 -10.67 -9.31
N GLN A 181 0.59 -11.96 -9.62
CA GLN A 181 0.46 -13.02 -8.61
C GLN A 181 1.70 -13.10 -7.70
N GLU A 182 2.89 -12.86 -8.26
CA GLU A 182 4.15 -12.79 -7.51
C GLU A 182 4.25 -11.48 -6.70
N ALA A 183 3.79 -10.36 -7.27
CA ALA A 183 3.88 -9.03 -6.68
C ALA A 183 2.86 -8.74 -5.56
N ARG A 184 1.78 -9.54 -5.44
CA ARG A 184 0.68 -9.26 -4.51
C ARG A 184 1.06 -9.40 -3.02
N ALA A 185 2.17 -10.05 -2.71
CA ALA A 185 2.59 -10.32 -1.34
C ALA A 185 3.26 -9.08 -0.71
N PRO A 186 2.78 -8.59 0.45
CA PRO A 186 3.43 -7.50 1.17
C PRO A 186 4.85 -7.87 1.62
N GLN A 187 5.78 -6.93 1.44
CA GLN A 187 7.18 -7.09 1.78
C GLN A 187 7.49 -6.53 3.17
N TRP A 188 8.49 -7.11 3.84
CA TRP A 188 8.95 -6.63 5.14
C TRP A 188 9.75 -5.34 5.01
N LYS A 189 9.46 -4.39 5.89
CA LYS A 189 10.10 -3.09 5.99
C LYS A 189 10.69 -2.91 7.38
N SER A 190 11.76 -2.14 7.50
CA SER A 190 12.31 -1.72 8.78
C SER A 190 11.76 -0.36 9.14
N LEU A 191 11.25 -0.19 10.35
CA LEU A 191 10.80 1.09 10.89
C LEU A 191 11.68 1.47 12.07
N ILE A 192 12.24 2.68 12.02
CA ILE A 192 13.13 3.23 13.04
C ILE A 192 12.57 4.57 13.48
N ILE A 193 12.40 4.74 14.78
CA ILE A 193 12.07 6.03 15.41
C ILE A 193 13.28 6.48 16.21
N ARG A 194 13.74 7.69 15.92
CA ARG A 194 14.87 8.35 16.59
C ARG A 194 14.53 9.78 16.92
N ARG A 195 15.29 10.39 17.84
CA ARG A 195 15.23 11.84 18.04
C ARG A 195 16.10 12.52 16.97
N ALA A 196 15.60 13.62 16.40
CA ALA A 196 16.43 14.53 15.64
C ALA A 196 17.43 15.17 16.60
N GLU A 197 18.68 15.29 16.14
CA GLU A 197 19.71 16.09 16.82
C GLU A 197 19.38 17.58 16.74
#